data_AF-A0A7D9DZP0-F1
#
_entry.id   AF-A0A7D9DZP0-F1
#
_cell.length_a   1.000
_cell.length_b   1.000
_cell.length_c   1.000
_cell.angle_alpha   90.00
_cell.angle_beta   90.00
_cell.angle_gamma   90.00
#
_symmetry.space_group_name_H-M   'P 1'
#
loop_
_entity.id
_entity.type
_entity.pdbx_description
1 polymer ?
#
loop_
_entity_poly.entity_id
_entity_poly.type
_entity_poly.pdbx_seq_one_letter_code
_entity_poly.pdbx_strand_id
1 'polypeptide(L)'
;MEQEYCMPEDYTNVAIPFRLLYGDVCHLTNNILSEATYDFQNHCAMKCFQYPFCAGYNFKKMYQKKSPNCQLTHTVNHNFHDCNADDKGWIFYHPVAPRKVPCHKIKNCKNGGKTIIYLKDGPGSDPYRCECPKGFSGDLCQIVPTPSVNSTILSGEPADFLTRLASWTGTTSSTISWKLCWRATIHGWACNTFHLKCDNKKPTVTIIKVGNFIFGGYAAESWKGET
;
A
#
# COMPACT_ATOMS: atom_id res chain seq x y z
N MET A 1 16.76 12.91 9.40
CA MET A 1 15.55 12.06 9.36
C MET A 1 16.04 10.64 9.48
N GLU A 2 15.79 10.05 10.63
CA GLU A 2 16.28 8.72 11.02
C GLU A 2 15.83 7.69 9.99
N GLN A 3 16.80 7.07 9.33
CA GLN A 3 16.58 5.80 8.67
C GLN A 3 16.21 4.82 9.79
N GLU A 4 15.01 4.26 9.72
CA GLU A 4 14.53 3.15 10.54
C GLU A 4 15.40 1.92 10.24
N TYR A 5 16.68 1.99 10.64
CA TYR A 5 17.62 0.88 10.62
C TYR A 5 17.07 -0.10 11.64
N CYS A 6 16.66 -1.28 11.15
CA CYS A 6 16.33 -2.40 12.01
C CYS A 6 17.38 -2.55 13.11
N MET A 7 17.00 -2.31 14.36
CA MET A 7 17.87 -2.59 15.49
C MET A 7 17.98 -4.12 15.62
N PRO A 8 19.19 -4.69 15.84
CA PRO A 8 19.37 -6.12 16.10
C PRO A 8 18.55 -6.65 17.27
N GLU A 9 18.08 -5.76 18.14
CA GLU A 9 17.29 -6.01 19.35
C GLU A 9 15.86 -6.49 19.06
N ASP A 10 15.36 -6.30 17.83
CA ASP A 10 14.06 -6.82 17.38
C ASP A 10 14.02 -8.34 17.19
N TYR A 11 15.17 -9.02 17.26
CA TYR A 11 15.27 -10.47 17.11
C TYR A 11 14.96 -11.25 18.40
N THR A 12 15.00 -10.63 19.58
CA THR A 12 15.18 -11.37 20.84
C THR A 12 14.08 -11.23 21.90
N ASN A 13 13.06 -10.39 21.71
CA ASN A 13 12.03 -10.19 22.76
C ASN A 13 10.58 -10.34 22.26
N VAL A 14 10.19 -11.54 21.84
CA VAL A 14 8.78 -11.82 21.55
C VAL A 14 8.26 -12.99 22.39
N ALA A 15 7.62 -12.64 23.51
CA ALA A 15 6.64 -13.50 24.19
C ALA A 15 5.71 -14.14 23.16
N ILE A 16 5.27 -15.40 23.37
CA ILE A 16 4.60 -16.26 22.37
C ILE A 16 3.75 -15.44 21.39
N PRO A 17 4.27 -15.15 20.17
CA PRO A 17 3.65 -14.21 19.23
C PRO A 17 2.40 -14.75 18.53
N PHE A 18 1.92 -15.91 18.96
CA PHE A 18 0.73 -16.56 18.45
C PHE A 18 -0.26 -16.79 19.58
N ARG A 19 -1.52 -16.50 19.31
CA ARG A 19 -2.64 -16.76 20.21
C ARG A 19 -3.58 -17.78 19.57
N LEU A 20 -4.24 -18.58 20.41
CA LEU A 20 -5.35 -19.43 20.01
C LEU A 20 -6.47 -18.56 19.42
N LEU A 21 -6.85 -18.83 18.18
CA LEU A 21 -8.00 -18.21 17.52
C LEU A 21 -9.23 -19.12 17.63
N TYR A 22 -9.05 -20.41 17.35
CA TYR A 22 -10.09 -21.43 17.42
C TYR A 22 -9.56 -22.68 18.12
N GLY A 23 -10.36 -23.23 19.03
CA GLY A 23 -10.07 -24.49 19.72
C GLY A 23 -11.00 -25.61 19.26
N ASP A 24 -10.55 -26.85 19.43
CA ASP A 24 -11.29 -28.06 19.09
C ASP A 24 -11.77 -28.11 17.62
N VAL A 25 -10.89 -27.68 16.72
CA VAL A 25 -11.13 -27.70 15.26
C VAL A 25 -10.64 -29.00 14.63
N CYS A 26 -11.03 -29.25 13.38
CA CYS A 26 -10.52 -30.35 12.56
C CYS A 26 -9.16 -30.05 11.93
N HIS A 27 -8.53 -31.07 11.33
CA HIS A 27 -7.37 -30.85 10.47
C HIS A 27 -7.74 -29.98 9.27
N LEU A 28 -6.76 -29.22 8.77
CA LEU A 28 -6.89 -28.49 7.52
C LEU A 28 -6.81 -29.48 6.36
N THR A 29 -7.71 -29.34 5.38
CA THR A 29 -7.72 -30.11 4.12
C THR A 29 -7.32 -29.27 2.91
N ASN A 30 -7.25 -27.94 3.07
CA ASN A 30 -6.93 -26.99 2.01
C ASN A 30 -6.08 -25.84 2.56
N ASN A 31 -5.49 -25.05 1.65
CA ASN A 31 -4.66 -23.90 1.99
C ASN A 31 -3.46 -24.23 2.90
N ILE A 32 -2.98 -25.47 2.83
CA ILE A 32 -1.83 -25.96 3.59
C ILE A 32 -0.56 -25.56 2.87
N LEU A 33 0.30 -24.83 3.56
CA LEU A 33 1.64 -24.46 3.09
C LEU A 33 2.66 -25.57 3.34
N SER A 34 2.55 -26.24 4.49
CA SER A 34 3.48 -27.26 4.93
C SER A 34 2.88 -28.05 6.09
N GLU A 35 3.19 -29.34 6.14
CA GLU A 35 2.88 -30.21 7.26
C GLU A 35 4.15 -30.76 7.88
N ALA A 36 4.15 -30.92 9.20
CA ALA A 36 5.28 -31.46 9.93
C ALA A 36 4.82 -32.11 11.24
N THR A 37 5.74 -32.83 11.88
CA THR A 37 5.55 -33.41 13.21
C THR A 37 6.53 -32.81 14.19
N TYR A 38 6.02 -32.21 15.26
CA TYR A 38 6.80 -31.59 16.32
C TYR A 38 6.38 -32.07 17.70
N ASP A 39 7.32 -32.11 18.65
CA ASP A 39 7.03 -32.41 20.06
C ASP A 39 6.15 -31.35 20.71
N PHE A 40 6.40 -30.08 20.37
CA PHE A 40 5.81 -28.94 21.04
C PHE A 40 5.28 -27.93 20.03
N GLN A 41 4.19 -27.27 20.40
CA GLN A 41 3.50 -26.27 19.58
C GLN A 41 4.43 -25.10 19.18
N ASN A 42 5.39 -24.72 20.03
CA ASN A 42 6.32 -23.63 19.74
C ASN A 42 7.22 -23.92 18.51
N HIS A 43 7.53 -25.18 18.21
CA HIS A 43 8.28 -25.52 17.00
C HIS A 43 7.45 -25.27 15.73
N CYS A 44 6.15 -25.59 15.78
CA CYS A 44 5.21 -25.26 14.71
C CYS A 44 5.11 -23.73 14.52
N ALA A 45 5.03 -22.99 15.62
CA ALA A 45 5.03 -21.53 15.62
C ALA A 45 6.31 -20.94 15.01
N MET A 46 7.49 -21.45 15.41
CA MET A 46 8.77 -21.01 14.86
C MET A 46 8.88 -21.30 13.36
N LYS A 47 8.38 -22.46 12.90
CA LYS A 47 8.34 -22.76 11.47
C LYS A 47 7.43 -21.80 10.72
N CYS A 48 6.28 -21.43 11.29
CA CYS A 48 5.40 -20.42 10.72
C CYS A 48 6.09 -19.05 10.60
N PHE A 49 6.87 -18.60 11.59
CA PHE A 49 7.64 -17.35 11.48
C PHE A 49 8.62 -17.33 10.34
N GLN A 50 9.32 -18.45 10.14
CA GLN A 50 10.31 -18.58 9.09
C GLN A 50 9.68 -18.63 7.70
N TYR A 51 8.39 -18.99 7.59
CA TYR A 51 7.70 -19.12 6.33
C TYR A 51 7.03 -17.79 5.94
N PRO A 52 7.50 -17.07 4.91
CA PRO A 52 7.02 -15.72 4.59
C PRO A 52 5.52 -15.64 4.30
N PHE A 53 4.91 -16.71 3.79
CA PHE A 53 3.49 -16.77 3.51
C PHE A 53 2.61 -17.24 4.68
N CYS A 54 3.17 -17.64 5.82
CA CYS A 54 2.37 -18.21 6.91
C CYS A 54 1.53 -17.15 7.63
N ALA A 55 0.21 -17.27 7.53
CA ALA A 55 -0.76 -16.44 8.23
C ALA A 55 -1.15 -17.02 9.60
N GLY A 56 -0.95 -18.32 9.80
CA GLY A 56 -1.31 -19.05 11.01
C GLY A 56 -0.96 -20.53 10.89
N TYR A 57 -1.22 -21.29 11.94
CA TYR A 57 -1.03 -22.73 11.89
C TYR A 57 -2.05 -23.47 12.76
N ASN A 58 -2.35 -24.70 12.36
CA ASN A 58 -3.12 -25.65 13.11
C ASN A 58 -2.16 -26.61 13.84
N PHE A 59 -2.43 -26.92 15.11
CA PHE A 59 -1.60 -27.86 15.87
C PHE A 59 -2.45 -28.79 16.74
N LYS A 60 -2.09 -30.08 16.76
CA LYS A 60 -2.73 -31.10 17.61
C LYS A 60 -1.68 -31.74 18.51
N LYS A 61 -1.94 -31.75 19.82
CA LYS A 61 -1.05 -32.46 20.75
C LYS A 61 -1.25 -33.97 20.56
N MET A 62 -0.18 -34.69 20.24
CA MET A 62 -0.22 -36.13 20.01
C MET A 62 0.80 -36.85 20.89
N TYR A 63 0.37 -37.93 21.55
CA TYR A 63 1.28 -38.80 22.31
C TYR A 63 2.00 -39.80 21.41
N GLN A 64 1.34 -40.27 20.35
CA GLN A 64 1.91 -41.14 19.32
C GLN A 64 2.00 -40.37 18.00
N LYS A 65 3.23 -40.11 17.54
CA LYS A 65 3.56 -39.29 16.35
C LYS A 65 3.35 -40.04 15.02
N LYS A 66 2.19 -40.67 14.84
CA LYS A 66 1.87 -41.47 13.64
C LYS A 66 1.43 -40.64 12.42
N SER A 67 1.11 -39.37 12.63
CA SER A 67 0.69 -38.42 11.59
C SER A 67 1.28 -37.03 11.87
N PRO A 68 1.30 -36.13 10.87
CA PRO A 68 1.60 -34.72 11.08
C PRO A 68 0.69 -34.14 12.15
N ASN A 69 1.25 -33.26 12.98
CA ASN A 69 0.54 -32.63 14.09
C ASN A 69 0.64 -31.10 14.05
N CYS A 70 1.23 -30.57 12.98
CA CYS A 70 1.42 -29.16 12.67
C CYS A 70 1.09 -28.93 11.20
N GLN A 71 0.20 -27.97 10.91
CA GLN A 71 -0.16 -27.56 9.56
C GLN A 71 -0.06 -26.04 9.44
N LEU A 72 0.83 -25.55 8.58
CA LEU A 72 0.96 -24.12 8.30
C LEU A 72 -0.04 -23.72 7.21
N THR A 73 -0.56 -22.49 7.29
CA THR A 73 -1.52 -21.96 6.30
C THR A 73 -1.18 -20.53 5.92
N HIS A 74 -1.53 -20.14 4.69
CA HIS A 74 -1.42 -18.75 4.21
C HIS A 74 -2.65 -17.87 4.48
N THR A 75 -3.66 -18.42 5.14
CA THR A 75 -4.90 -17.70 5.47
C THR A 75 -5.36 -18.00 6.90
N VAL A 76 -6.11 -17.08 7.49
CA VAL A 76 -6.81 -17.32 8.76
C VAL A 76 -8.29 -17.65 8.55
N ASN A 77 -8.77 -17.52 7.31
CA ASN A 77 -10.17 -17.73 6.94
C ASN A 77 -10.39 -19.21 6.59
N HIS A 78 -10.55 -20.04 7.62
CA HIS A 78 -10.90 -21.45 7.47
C HIS A 78 -12.35 -21.69 7.93
N ASN A 79 -13.05 -22.58 7.23
CA ASN A 79 -14.34 -23.08 7.67
C ASN A 79 -14.12 -24.36 8.50
N PHE A 80 -14.42 -24.28 9.80
CA PHE A 80 -14.33 -25.42 10.73
C PHE A 80 -15.70 -25.97 11.15
N HIS A 81 -16.77 -25.70 10.40
CA HIS A 81 -18.12 -26.15 10.76
C HIS A 81 -18.40 -27.61 10.40
N ASP A 82 -17.78 -28.12 9.33
CA ASP A 82 -18.02 -29.46 8.81
C ASP A 82 -16.96 -30.48 9.30
N CYS A 83 -16.66 -30.46 10.59
CA CYS A 83 -15.66 -31.35 11.19
C CYS A 83 -16.28 -32.69 11.64
N ASN A 84 -15.70 -33.81 11.20
CA ASN A 84 -15.98 -35.12 11.79
C ASN A 84 -15.51 -35.17 13.25
N ALA A 85 -16.25 -35.85 14.12
CA ALA A 85 -15.95 -35.90 15.55
C ALA A 85 -14.54 -36.47 15.85
N ASP A 86 -14.12 -37.51 15.11
CA ASP A 86 -12.83 -38.17 15.30
C ASP A 86 -11.63 -37.30 14.88
N ASP A 87 -11.90 -36.26 14.08
CA ASP A 87 -10.89 -35.37 13.54
C ASP A 87 -10.70 -34.10 14.38
N LYS A 88 -11.52 -33.90 15.41
CA LYS A 88 -11.41 -32.77 16.35
C LYS A 88 -10.16 -32.84 17.23
N GLY A 89 -9.98 -31.85 18.12
CA GLY A 89 -8.84 -31.74 19.02
C GLY A 89 -7.62 -31.00 18.45
N TRP A 90 -7.73 -30.40 17.26
CA TRP A 90 -6.75 -29.42 16.80
C TRP A 90 -7.02 -28.04 17.39
N ILE A 91 -6.00 -27.20 17.41
CA ILE A 91 -6.08 -25.81 17.84
C ILE A 91 -5.45 -24.94 16.76
N PHE A 92 -6.21 -23.97 16.28
CA PHE A 92 -5.75 -23.00 15.29
C PHE A 92 -5.21 -21.75 15.97
N TYR A 93 -3.98 -21.37 15.61
CA TYR A 93 -3.25 -20.23 16.15
C TYR A 93 -3.01 -19.17 15.09
N HIS A 94 -3.15 -17.91 15.48
CA HIS A 94 -2.92 -16.74 14.63
C HIS A 94 -1.92 -15.77 15.29
N PRO A 95 -1.17 -14.98 14.50
CA PRO A 95 -0.21 -14.05 15.06
C PRO A 95 -0.92 -12.91 15.78
N VAL A 96 -0.40 -12.50 16.93
CA VAL A 96 -0.96 -11.44 17.79
C VAL A 96 -0.80 -10.06 17.14
N ALA A 97 0.26 -9.88 16.36
CA ALA A 97 0.56 -8.63 15.65
C ALA A 97 1.03 -8.92 14.22
N PRO A 98 0.96 -7.92 13.32
CA PRO A 98 1.54 -8.04 11.99
C PRO A 98 3.02 -8.44 12.07
N ARG A 99 3.44 -9.36 11.20
CA ARG A 99 4.83 -9.78 11.13
C ARG A 99 5.71 -8.65 10.60
N LYS A 100 6.85 -8.43 11.24
CA LYS A 100 7.87 -7.48 10.78
C LYS A 100 8.56 -8.03 9.53
N VAL A 101 8.85 -7.15 8.56
CA VAL A 101 9.60 -7.49 7.35
C VAL A 101 11.07 -7.71 7.74
N PRO A 102 11.70 -8.84 7.34
CA PRO A 102 13.13 -9.03 7.56
C PRO A 102 13.94 -7.93 6.88
N CYS A 103 15.00 -7.44 7.52
CA CYS A 103 15.71 -6.25 7.07
C CYS A 103 16.33 -6.41 5.67
N HIS A 104 16.84 -7.61 5.36
CA HIS A 104 17.36 -7.96 4.04
C HIS A 104 16.28 -8.12 2.95
N LYS A 105 15.00 -8.01 3.30
CA LYS A 105 13.84 -8.05 2.40
C LYS A 105 13.12 -6.71 2.26
N ILE A 106 13.56 -5.68 2.99
CA ILE A 106 13.00 -4.34 2.87
C ILE A 106 13.30 -3.81 1.46
N LYS A 107 12.25 -3.36 0.77
CA LYS A 107 12.34 -2.76 -0.55
C LYS A 107 12.55 -1.24 -0.42
N ASN A 108 13.26 -0.66 -1.39
CA ASN A 108 13.48 0.77 -1.50
C ASN A 108 12.24 1.51 -2.04
N CYS A 109 11.13 1.40 -1.32
CA CYS A 109 9.88 2.07 -1.66
C CYS A 109 10.09 3.60 -1.72
N LYS A 110 9.53 4.22 -2.75
CA LYS A 110 9.61 5.66 -3.01
C LYS A 110 8.40 6.37 -2.42
N ASN A 111 8.48 7.70 -2.35
CA ASN A 111 7.36 8.58 -2.02
C ASN A 111 6.64 8.23 -0.70
N GLY A 112 7.40 7.78 0.31
CA GLY A 112 6.84 7.39 1.62
C GLY A 112 6.15 6.02 1.64
N GLY A 113 6.30 5.20 0.60
CA GLY A 113 5.83 3.82 0.62
C GLY A 113 6.53 2.95 1.66
N LYS A 114 5.83 1.95 2.17
CA LYS A 114 6.34 1.02 3.20
C LYS A 114 6.38 -0.40 2.65
N THR A 115 7.46 -1.14 2.93
CA THR A 115 7.48 -2.56 2.58
C THR A 115 6.56 -3.33 3.52
N ILE A 116 5.67 -4.15 2.97
CA ILE A 116 4.76 -5.03 3.69
C ILE A 116 4.92 -6.47 3.23
N ILE A 117 4.45 -7.41 4.08
CA ILE A 117 4.29 -8.81 3.71
C ILE A 117 2.87 -9.00 3.18
N TYR A 118 2.74 -9.36 1.92
CA TYR A 118 1.47 -9.59 1.24
C TYR A 118 1.25 -11.07 0.96
N LEU A 119 0.19 -11.62 1.57
CA LEU A 119 -0.05 -13.06 1.58
C LEU A 119 -1.01 -13.53 0.49
N LYS A 120 -1.75 -12.61 -0.17
CA LYS A 120 -2.86 -13.00 -1.05
C LYS A 120 -2.42 -13.65 -2.37
N ASP A 121 -1.22 -13.34 -2.84
CA ASP A 121 -0.69 -13.93 -4.08
C ASP A 121 -0.27 -15.40 -3.90
N GLY A 122 -0.20 -15.86 -2.64
CA GLY A 122 0.07 -17.24 -2.29
C GLY A 122 1.53 -17.67 -2.49
N PRO A 123 1.87 -18.91 -2.08
CA PRO A 123 3.22 -19.44 -2.20
C PRO A 123 3.71 -19.50 -3.65
N GLY A 124 4.99 -19.18 -3.87
CA GLY A 124 5.63 -19.11 -5.19
C GLY A 124 5.77 -17.68 -5.74
N SER A 125 5.07 -16.71 -5.15
CA SER A 125 5.28 -15.28 -5.42
C SER A 125 6.33 -14.65 -4.48
N ASP A 126 6.76 -13.42 -4.76
CA ASP A 126 7.51 -12.61 -3.80
C ASP A 126 6.52 -11.94 -2.82
N PRO A 127 6.49 -12.33 -1.53
CA PRO A 127 5.54 -11.78 -0.57
C PRO A 127 5.86 -10.34 -0.17
N TYR A 128 7.04 -9.82 -0.50
CA TYR A 128 7.45 -8.50 -0.07
C TYR A 128 7.10 -7.46 -1.15
N ARG A 129 6.28 -6.46 -0.81
CA ARG A 129 5.87 -5.41 -1.75
C ARG A 129 5.77 -4.05 -1.07
N CYS A 130 5.81 -2.98 -1.87
CA CYS A 130 5.55 -1.66 -1.36
C CYS A 130 4.03 -1.42 -1.26
N GLU A 131 3.58 -1.01 -0.08
CA GLU A 131 2.27 -0.39 0.12
C GLU A 131 2.41 1.10 -0.14
N CYS A 132 1.71 1.59 -1.16
CA CYS A 132 1.83 2.98 -1.61
C CYS A 132 0.85 3.89 -0.87
N PRO A 133 1.30 5.08 -0.44
CA PRO A 133 0.39 6.10 0.07
C PRO A 133 -0.62 6.50 -1.01
N LYS A 134 -1.76 7.04 -0.58
CA LYS A 134 -2.85 7.44 -1.47
C LYS A 134 -2.34 8.35 -2.60
N GLY A 135 -2.64 7.97 -3.83
CA GLY A 135 -2.27 8.70 -5.05
C GLY A 135 -1.02 8.15 -5.75
N PHE A 136 -0.12 7.47 -5.05
CA PHE A 136 1.07 6.87 -5.66
C PHE A 136 0.80 5.43 -6.11
N SER A 137 1.53 4.98 -7.14
CA SER A 137 1.40 3.61 -7.66
C SER A 137 2.73 3.07 -8.21
N GLY A 138 2.70 1.84 -8.72
CA GLY A 138 3.88 1.10 -9.19
C GLY A 138 4.53 0.26 -8.09
N ASP A 139 5.38 -0.69 -8.50
CA ASP A 139 5.95 -1.71 -7.61
C ASP A 139 6.78 -1.14 -6.45
N LEU A 140 7.38 0.03 -6.66
CA LEU A 140 8.16 0.77 -5.67
C LEU A 140 7.51 2.11 -5.33
N CYS A 141 6.22 2.32 -5.61
CA CYS A 141 5.52 3.59 -5.41
C CYS A 141 6.15 4.78 -6.13
N GLN A 142 6.86 4.51 -7.23
CA GLN A 142 7.58 5.52 -8.02
C GLN A 142 6.65 6.34 -8.93
N ILE A 143 5.45 5.84 -9.23
CA ILE A 143 4.49 6.54 -10.07
C ILE A 143 3.77 7.56 -9.20
N VAL A 144 3.97 8.83 -9.53
CA VAL A 144 3.32 9.97 -8.90
C VAL A 144 1.96 10.19 -9.56
N PRO A 145 0.89 10.52 -8.81
CA PRO A 145 -0.38 10.85 -9.42
C PRO A 145 -0.19 12.04 -10.37
N THR A 146 -0.55 11.87 -11.63
CA THR A 146 -0.60 13.00 -12.55
C THR A 146 -1.65 13.99 -12.04
N PRO A 147 -1.29 15.26 -11.80
CA PRO A 147 -2.28 16.26 -11.41
C PRO A 147 -3.37 16.31 -12.49
N SER A 148 -4.63 16.06 -12.15
CA SER A 148 -5.71 16.20 -13.13
C SER A 148 -6.01 17.68 -13.32
N VAL A 149 -5.90 18.15 -14.57
CA VAL A 149 -6.19 19.54 -14.93
C VAL A 149 -7.34 19.55 -15.92
N ASN A 150 -8.40 20.29 -15.61
CA ASN A 150 -9.46 20.56 -16.57
C ASN A 150 -8.94 21.59 -17.60
N SER A 151 -8.27 21.10 -18.64
CA SER A 151 -7.71 21.91 -19.73
C SER A 151 -7.83 21.20 -21.08
N THR A 152 -8.44 21.86 -22.06
CA THR A 152 -8.46 21.40 -23.45
C THR A 152 -7.14 21.68 -24.18
N ILE A 153 -6.30 22.56 -23.63
CA ILE A 153 -4.97 22.84 -24.19
C ILE A 153 -4.00 21.71 -23.84
N LEU A 154 -4.07 21.22 -22.60
CA LEU A 154 -3.13 20.22 -22.09
C LEU A 154 -3.58 18.77 -22.30
N SER A 155 -4.84 18.53 -22.66
CA SER A 155 -5.39 17.17 -22.79
C SER A 155 -4.74 16.34 -23.90
N GLY A 156 -4.10 16.97 -24.88
CA GLY A 156 -3.35 16.31 -25.96
C GLY A 156 -1.84 16.33 -25.77
N GLU A 157 -1.35 16.89 -24.66
CA GLU A 157 0.09 17.00 -24.40
C GLU A 157 0.61 15.74 -23.67
N PRO A 158 1.92 15.45 -23.77
CA PRO A 158 2.54 14.34 -23.04
C PRO A 158 2.24 14.38 -21.53
N ALA A 159 2.02 13.21 -20.93
CA ALA A 159 1.63 13.09 -19.52
C ALA A 159 2.64 13.73 -18.54
N ASP A 160 3.91 13.83 -18.93
CA ASP A 160 4.97 14.46 -18.16
C ASP A 160 4.94 16.00 -18.19
N PHE A 161 4.13 16.61 -19.06
CA PHE A 161 3.94 18.06 -19.11
C PHE A 161 3.34 18.59 -17.81
N LEU A 162 2.32 17.90 -17.28
CA LEU A 162 1.69 18.26 -16.01
C LEU A 162 2.63 18.09 -14.83
N THR A 163 3.51 17.08 -14.89
CA THR A 163 4.58 16.88 -13.90
C THR A 163 5.60 18.02 -13.92
N ARG A 164 6.03 18.48 -15.11
CA ARG A 164 6.93 19.65 -15.25
C ARG A 164 6.28 20.94 -14.76
N LEU A 165 5.00 21.16 -15.10
CA LEU A 165 4.28 22.34 -14.64
C LEU A 165 4.13 22.35 -13.12
N ALA A 166 3.87 21.18 -12.52
CA ALA A 166 3.78 21.04 -11.08
C ALA A 166 5.12 21.30 -10.37
N SER A 167 6.25 20.85 -10.96
CA SER A 167 7.57 21.09 -10.38
C SER A 167 7.97 22.57 -10.42
N TRP A 168 7.70 23.29 -11.52
CA TRP A 168 7.99 24.72 -11.64
C TRP A 168 7.18 25.59 -10.68
N THR A 169 5.99 25.14 -10.30
CA THR A 169 5.04 25.92 -9.50
C THR A 169 5.08 25.56 -8.02
N GLY A 170 5.99 24.65 -7.62
CA GLY A 170 6.10 24.17 -6.24
C GLY A 170 4.91 23.31 -5.79
N THR A 171 4.09 22.82 -6.74
CA THR A 171 2.88 22.03 -6.47
C THR A 171 3.15 20.53 -6.59
N THR A 172 4.31 20.07 -6.10
CA THR A 172 4.71 18.65 -6.08
C THR A 172 3.96 17.82 -5.04
N SER A 173 3.11 18.45 -4.23
CA SER A 173 2.29 17.77 -3.23
C SER A 173 1.02 17.21 -3.87
N SER A 174 0.75 15.91 -3.64
CA SER A 174 -0.45 15.17 -4.05
C SER A 174 -1.78 15.72 -3.53
N THR A 175 -1.74 16.85 -2.82
CA THR A 175 -2.87 17.54 -2.18
C THR A 175 -3.36 18.77 -2.95
N ILE A 176 -2.62 19.25 -3.96
CA ILE A 176 -2.99 20.46 -4.71
C ILE A 176 -3.71 20.07 -6.00
N SER A 177 -5.04 20.23 -6.01
CA SER A 177 -5.86 20.10 -7.21
C SER A 177 -5.87 21.42 -7.99
N TRP A 178 -5.45 21.40 -9.25
CA TRP A 178 -5.58 22.54 -10.15
C TRP A 178 -7.06 22.86 -10.38
N LYS A 179 -7.49 24.06 -9.98
CA LYS A 179 -8.87 24.51 -10.17
C LYS A 179 -8.93 25.58 -11.26
N LEU A 180 -9.72 25.31 -12.30
CA LEU A 180 -9.97 26.28 -13.37
C LEU A 180 -10.73 27.50 -12.81
N CYS A 181 -10.13 28.69 -12.84
CA CYS A 181 -10.84 29.94 -12.51
C CYS A 181 -11.49 30.56 -13.76
N TRP A 182 -10.80 30.57 -14.90
CA TRP A 182 -11.31 31.14 -16.15
C TRP A 182 -10.80 30.37 -17.38
N ARG A 183 -11.58 30.44 -18.47
CA ARG A 183 -11.27 29.86 -19.79
C ARG A 183 -12.02 30.63 -20.85
N ALA A 184 -11.33 31.22 -21.81
CA ALA A 184 -11.93 32.03 -22.86
C ALA A 184 -13.07 31.33 -23.62
N THR A 185 -12.91 30.04 -23.94
CA THR A 185 -13.91 29.26 -24.72
C THR A 185 -15.18 28.91 -23.94
N ILE A 186 -15.19 29.04 -22.60
CA ILE A 186 -16.37 28.80 -21.75
C ILE A 186 -16.93 30.12 -21.22
N HIS A 187 -16.05 31.05 -20.84
CA HIS A 187 -16.41 32.25 -20.11
C HIS A 187 -16.34 33.53 -20.94
N GLY A 188 -15.94 33.44 -22.22
CA GLY A 188 -15.74 34.58 -23.11
C GLY A 188 -14.38 35.25 -22.93
N TRP A 189 -14.02 36.07 -23.92
CA TRP A 189 -12.70 36.73 -24.04
C TRP A 189 -12.60 38.08 -23.32
N ALA A 190 -13.69 38.58 -22.73
CA ALA A 190 -13.71 39.88 -22.07
C ALA A 190 -12.82 39.91 -20.82
N CYS A 191 -11.96 40.93 -20.72
CA CYS A 191 -11.07 41.16 -19.57
C CYS A 191 -11.84 41.26 -18.25
N ASN A 192 -13.00 41.92 -18.25
CA ASN A 192 -13.86 42.02 -17.08
C ASN A 192 -14.30 40.63 -16.54
N THR A 193 -14.61 39.68 -17.43
CA THR A 193 -15.01 38.32 -17.02
C THR A 193 -13.85 37.54 -16.42
N PHE A 194 -12.63 37.78 -16.90
CA PHE A 194 -11.42 37.22 -16.29
C PHE A 194 -11.24 37.73 -14.86
N HIS A 195 -11.25 39.05 -14.66
CA HIS A 195 -11.09 39.67 -13.35
C HIS A 195 -12.17 39.21 -12.37
N LEU A 196 -13.44 39.17 -12.78
CA LEU A 196 -14.55 38.67 -11.95
C LEU A 196 -14.35 37.23 -11.43
N LYS A 197 -13.58 36.40 -12.14
CA LYS A 197 -13.39 34.97 -11.80
C LYS A 197 -12.05 34.65 -11.16
N CYS A 198 -10.99 35.34 -11.57
CA CYS A 198 -9.61 35.02 -11.16
C CYS A 198 -9.02 36.05 -10.18
N ASP A 199 -9.64 37.21 -9.97
CA ASP A 199 -9.21 38.12 -8.90
C ASP A 199 -9.32 37.43 -7.53
N ASN A 200 -8.36 37.73 -6.65
CA ASN A 200 -8.18 37.12 -5.34
C ASN A 200 -7.84 35.62 -5.37
N LYS A 201 -7.55 35.05 -6.54
CA LYS A 201 -6.96 33.70 -6.66
C LYS A 201 -5.45 33.85 -6.74
N LYS A 202 -4.73 33.13 -5.88
CA LYS A 202 -3.27 33.06 -5.91
C LYS A 202 -2.74 31.76 -5.28
N PRO A 203 -1.60 31.23 -5.76
CA PRO A 203 -0.99 31.59 -7.04
C PRO A 203 -1.83 31.08 -8.23
N THR A 204 -1.60 31.60 -9.44
CA THR A 204 -2.28 31.15 -10.66
C THR A 204 -1.32 30.88 -11.80
N VAL A 205 -1.71 29.99 -12.72
CA VAL A 205 -1.01 29.72 -13.97
C VAL A 205 -1.94 30.03 -15.14
N THR A 206 -1.44 30.83 -16.07
CA THR A 206 -2.10 31.12 -17.34
C THR A 206 -1.50 30.25 -18.43
N ILE A 207 -2.35 29.65 -19.27
CA ILE A 207 -1.93 28.77 -20.37
C ILE A 207 -2.65 29.22 -21.64
N ILE A 208 -1.86 29.50 -22.68
CA ILE A 208 -2.30 30.04 -23.96
C ILE A 208 -1.79 29.08 -25.06
N LYS A 209 -2.66 28.76 -26.02
CA LYS A 209 -2.30 27.99 -27.21
C LYS A 209 -2.56 28.82 -28.47
N VAL A 210 -1.54 28.99 -29.30
CA VAL A 210 -1.62 29.66 -30.61
C VAL A 210 -1.00 28.74 -31.65
N GLY A 211 -1.84 28.17 -32.52
CA GLY A 211 -1.41 27.11 -33.44
C GLY A 211 -0.81 25.93 -32.68
N ASN A 212 0.46 25.63 -32.97
CA ASN A 212 1.22 24.56 -32.32
C ASN A 212 2.03 25.02 -31.09
N PHE A 213 1.96 26.30 -30.72
CA PHE A 213 2.72 26.84 -29.61
C PHE A 213 1.87 26.93 -28.35
N ILE A 214 2.42 26.45 -27.23
CA ILE A 214 1.83 26.58 -25.89
C ILE A 214 2.79 27.39 -25.03
N PHE A 215 2.29 28.46 -24.43
CA PHE A 215 3.05 29.36 -23.56
C PHE A 215 2.12 29.99 -22.52
N GLY A 216 2.67 30.81 -21.62
CA GLY A 216 1.87 31.38 -20.55
C GLY A 216 2.72 32.06 -19.48
N GLY A 217 2.19 32.10 -18.26
CA GLY A 217 2.85 32.74 -17.14
C GLY A 217 2.35 32.24 -15.79
N TYR A 218 3.17 32.41 -14.77
CA TYR A 218 2.84 32.15 -13.37
C TYR A 218 2.71 33.49 -12.64
N ALA A 219 1.60 33.69 -11.94
CA ALA A 219 1.39 34.84 -11.08
C ALA A 219 1.35 34.37 -9.62
N ALA A 220 2.34 34.81 -8.83
CA ALA A 220 2.42 34.52 -7.40
C ALA A 220 1.33 35.24 -6.59
N GLU A 221 0.94 36.43 -7.05
CA GLU A 221 -0.04 37.28 -6.42
C GLU A 221 -1.37 37.34 -7.18
N SER A 222 -2.37 37.94 -6.53
CA SER A 222 -3.71 38.15 -7.10
C SER A 222 -3.65 39.09 -8.31
N TRP A 223 -4.55 38.88 -9.27
CA TRP A 223 -4.77 39.76 -10.43
C TRP A 223 -5.51 41.07 -10.09
N LYS A 224 -6.01 41.19 -8.85
CA LYS A 224 -6.58 42.43 -8.34
C LYS A 224 -5.44 43.45 -8.20
N GLY A 225 -5.48 44.52 -8.99
CA GLY A 225 -4.55 45.63 -8.85
C GLY A 225 -4.66 46.29 -7.47
N GLU A 226 -3.55 46.79 -6.95
CA GLU A 226 -3.58 47.72 -5.82
C GLU A 226 -4.20 49.03 -6.31
N THR A 227 -5.35 49.39 -5.75
CA THR A 227 -5.94 50.71 -5.89
C THR A 227 -5.36 51.66 -4.87
#